data_AF-A0AAW2MCB7-F1
#
_entry.id   AF-A0AAW2MCB7-F1
#
_cell.length_a   1.000
_cell.length_b   1.000
_cell.length_c   1.000
_cell.angle_alpha   90.00
_cell.angle_beta   90.00
_cell.angle_gamma   90.00
#
_symmetry.space_group_name_H-M   'P 1'
#
loop_
_entity.id
_entity.type
_entity.pdbx_description
1 polymer ?
#
loop_
_entity_poly.entity_id
_entity_poly.type
_entity_poly.pdbx_seq_one_letter_code
_entity_poly.pdbx_strand_id
1 'polypeptide(L)'
;MRTKGTSLISRFLRHCRMCPHLKSVRRSKKWHADHRKVRSIILASMSNDVQKQYDRLDDVASILQRMKEVYAIPDSHTRYGATKEFFRAKMTEGSSVQEHGVKMLSLMEKLKDLKAGLENDTYIDVILQSLPPSYDPFIVNFNMNGLENSINELINMLVQYEAMIKKSTLSVLIGKASTSKAKGKRAGH
;
A
#
# COMPACT_ATOMS: atom_id res chain seq x y z
N MET A 1 69.28 27.33 26.45
CA MET A 1 67.96 27.89 26.86
C MET A 1 67.25 28.39 25.59
N ARG A 2 66.21 27.69 25.10
CA ARG A 2 65.46 28.08 23.89
C ARG A 2 64.17 28.79 24.30
N THR A 3 64.06 30.08 23.98
CA THR A 3 62.88 30.90 24.26
C THR A 3 61.74 30.58 23.28
N LYS A 4 60.53 30.53 23.84
CA LYS A 4 59.27 30.12 23.20
C LYS A 4 58.81 31.16 22.17
N GLY A 5 59.28 31.02 20.93
CA GLY A 5 58.85 31.82 19.77
C GLY A 5 57.64 31.24 19.05
N THR A 6 56.54 30.90 19.74
CA THR A 6 55.26 30.63 19.05
C THR A 6 54.57 31.96 18.80
N SER A 7 54.82 32.53 17.63
CA SER A 7 54.29 33.80 17.11
C SER A 7 52.81 34.03 17.50
N LEU A 8 52.51 35.24 17.97
CA LEU A 8 51.16 35.76 18.25
C LEU A 8 50.17 35.46 17.11
N ILE A 9 50.66 35.38 15.87
CA ILE A 9 49.89 35.00 14.68
C ILE A 9 49.28 33.60 14.82
N SER A 10 50.02 32.62 15.36
CA SER A 10 49.53 31.26 15.60
C SER A 10 48.44 31.20 16.68
N ARG A 11 48.44 32.15 17.62
CA ARG A 11 47.42 32.27 18.68
C ARG A 11 46.17 32.97 18.15
N PHE A 12 46.36 34.00 17.32
CA PHE A 12 45.30 34.72 16.62
C PHE A 12 44.55 33.82 15.62
N LEU A 13 45.27 33.03 14.82
CA LEU A 13 44.66 32.06 13.89
C LEU A 13 43.85 30.96 14.58
N ARG A 14 44.24 30.54 15.80
CA ARG A 14 43.45 29.59 16.61
C ARG A 14 42.19 30.23 17.19
N HIS A 15 42.24 31.50 17.57
CA HIS A 15 41.08 32.24 18.06
C HIS A 15 40.05 32.53 16.94
N CYS A 16 40.50 32.90 15.74
CA CYS A 16 39.63 33.05 14.57
C CYS A 16 38.88 31.76 14.19
N ARG A 17 39.48 30.57 14.38
CA ARG A 17 38.80 29.27 14.16
C ARG A 17 37.66 29.00 15.14
N MET A 18 37.61 29.70 16.27
CA MET A 18 36.59 29.53 17.31
C MET A 18 35.47 30.57 17.24
N CYS A 19 35.58 31.60 16.39
CA CYS A 19 34.54 32.60 16.20
C CYS A 19 33.22 31.96 15.68
N PRO A 20 32.09 32.14 16.39
CA PRO A 20 30.78 31.62 15.99
C PRO A 20 30.37 32.05 14.57
N HIS A 21 30.76 33.27 14.17
CA HIS A 21 30.49 33.81 12.83
C HIS A 21 31.24 33.06 11.72
N LEU A 22 32.50 32.65 11.94
CA LEU A 22 33.25 31.85 10.95
C LEU A 22 32.68 30.43 10.83
N LYS A 23 32.18 29.87 11.95
CA LYS A 23 31.45 28.59 11.95
C LYS A 23 30.12 28.69 11.18
N SER A 24 29.38 29.79 11.28
CA SER A 24 28.13 30.00 10.52
C SER A 24 28.39 30.18 9.03
N VAL A 25 29.40 30.96 8.64
CA VAL A 25 29.83 31.15 7.24
C VAL A 25 30.31 29.83 6.63
N ARG A 26 31.09 29.03 7.37
CA ARG A 26 31.54 27.71 6.91
C ARG A 26 30.37 26.74 6.72
N ARG A 27 29.38 26.76 7.62
CA ARG A 27 28.15 25.96 7.50
C ARG A 27 27.34 26.38 6.26
N SER A 28 27.16 27.67 6.02
CA SER A 28 26.48 28.19 4.82
C SER A 28 27.19 27.79 3.52
N LYS A 29 28.53 27.96 3.44
CA LYS A 29 29.31 27.53 2.26
C LYS A 29 29.19 26.03 1.99
N LYS A 30 29.24 25.22 3.07
CA LYS A 30 29.05 23.77 2.96
C LYS A 30 27.65 23.44 2.45
N TRP A 31 26.61 24.07 2.99
CA TRP A 31 25.23 23.90 2.56
C TRP A 31 25.06 24.20 1.06
N HIS A 32 25.59 25.32 0.57
CA HIS A 32 25.53 25.64 -0.88
C HIS A 32 26.30 24.63 -1.75
N ALA A 33 27.44 24.13 -1.27
CA ALA A 33 28.21 23.11 -1.99
C ALA A 33 27.45 21.79 -2.07
N ASP A 34 26.81 21.36 -0.99
CA ASP A 34 26.03 20.14 -0.93
C ASP A 34 24.74 20.28 -1.78
N HIS A 35 24.08 21.44 -1.77
CA HIS A 35 22.91 21.74 -2.62
C HIS A 35 23.24 21.65 -4.11
N ARG A 36 24.37 22.21 -4.54
CA ARG A 36 24.84 22.09 -5.93
C ARG A 36 25.13 20.65 -6.34
N LYS A 37 25.70 19.84 -5.43
CA LYS A 37 25.94 18.41 -5.70
C LYS A 37 24.62 17.67 -5.89
N VAL A 38 23.65 17.85 -5.00
CA VAL A 38 22.33 17.23 -5.10
C VAL A 38 21.66 17.61 -6.42
N ARG A 39 21.68 18.91 -6.77
CA ARG A 39 21.18 19.39 -8.06
C ARG A 39 21.84 18.67 -9.24
N SER A 40 23.17 18.60 -9.25
CA SER A 40 23.92 17.93 -10.32
C SER A 40 23.56 16.46 -10.45
N ILE A 41 23.36 15.75 -9.33
CA ILE A 41 22.97 14.33 -9.32
C ILE A 41 21.57 14.16 -9.90
N ILE A 42 20.61 15.00 -9.46
CA ILE A 42 19.23 14.95 -9.95
C ILE A 42 19.18 15.18 -11.47
N LEU A 43 19.85 16.23 -11.97
CA LEU A 43 19.87 16.56 -13.39
C LEU A 43 20.57 15.48 -14.23
N ALA A 44 21.70 14.93 -13.74
CA ALA A 44 22.42 13.86 -14.44
C ALA A 44 21.65 12.53 -14.49
N SER A 45 20.65 12.34 -13.62
CA SER A 45 19.79 11.16 -13.61
C SER A 45 18.65 11.24 -14.63
N MET A 46 18.49 12.38 -15.31
CA MET A 46 17.44 12.62 -16.31
C MET A 46 17.96 12.35 -17.72
N SER A 47 17.04 12.15 -18.68
CA SER A 47 17.39 12.22 -20.10
C SER A 47 17.66 13.66 -20.52
N ASN A 48 18.48 13.85 -21.57
CA ASN A 48 18.89 15.17 -22.04
C ASN A 48 17.71 16.11 -22.33
N ASP A 49 16.60 15.59 -22.86
CA ASP A 49 15.44 16.41 -23.22
C ASP A 49 14.63 16.87 -21.99
N VAL A 50 14.61 16.06 -20.93
CA VAL A 50 14.01 16.43 -19.64
C VAL A 50 14.94 17.40 -18.91
N GLN A 51 16.23 17.08 -18.83
CA GLN A 51 17.25 17.89 -18.15
C GLN A 51 17.23 19.36 -18.62
N LYS A 52 17.17 19.60 -19.95
CA LYS A 52 17.10 20.95 -20.54
C LYS A 52 15.94 21.80 -20.01
N GLN A 53 14.85 21.18 -19.56
CA GLN A 53 13.69 21.88 -18.99
C GLN A 53 13.94 22.38 -17.56
N TYR A 54 14.93 21.83 -16.86
CA TYR A 54 15.27 22.13 -15.47
C TYR A 54 16.63 22.83 -15.31
N ASP A 55 17.45 22.94 -16.37
CA ASP A 55 18.79 23.55 -16.35
C ASP A 55 18.83 25.00 -15.84
N ARG A 56 17.72 25.74 -15.96
CA ARG A 56 17.58 27.13 -15.50
C ARG A 56 17.15 27.28 -14.03
N LEU A 57 16.79 26.18 -13.37
CA LEU A 57 16.37 26.20 -11.97
C LEU A 57 17.58 25.97 -11.07
N ASP A 58 18.01 26.98 -10.31
CA ASP A 58 19.19 26.89 -9.44
C ASP A 58 18.92 26.17 -8.11
N ASP A 59 17.65 26.10 -7.72
CA ASP A 59 17.22 25.54 -6.45
C ASP A 59 16.62 24.13 -6.59
N VAL A 60 17.08 23.21 -5.73
CA VAL A 60 16.62 21.82 -5.68
C VAL A 60 15.13 21.72 -5.34
N ALA A 61 14.60 22.57 -4.45
CA ALA A 61 13.18 22.50 -4.10
C ALA A 61 12.30 22.89 -5.28
N SER A 62 12.72 23.87 -6.08
CA SER A 62 12.04 24.27 -7.32
C SER A 62 12.05 23.16 -8.38
N ILE A 63 13.17 22.43 -8.52
CA ILE A 63 13.26 21.26 -9.40
C ILE A 63 12.29 20.17 -8.94
N LEU A 64 12.32 19.81 -7.66
CA LEU A 64 11.47 18.77 -7.10
C LEU A 64 9.98 19.12 -7.17
N GLN A 65 9.63 20.38 -6.90
CA GLN A 65 8.25 20.87 -6.98
C GLN A 65 7.72 20.78 -8.41
N ARG A 66 8.50 21.25 -9.39
CA ARG A 66 8.09 21.17 -10.79
C ARG A 66 8.05 19.74 -11.31
N MET A 67 8.96 18.88 -10.87
CA MET A 67 8.87 17.44 -11.15
C MET A 67 7.58 16.84 -10.59
N LYS A 68 7.20 17.21 -9.36
CA LYS A 68 5.93 16.79 -8.78
C LYS A 68 4.75 17.29 -9.60
N GLU A 69 4.75 18.53 -10.08
CA GLU A 69 3.65 19.05 -10.91
C GLU A 69 3.52 18.35 -12.26
N VAL A 70 4.64 18.03 -12.91
CA VAL A 70 4.65 17.43 -14.25
C VAL A 70 4.43 15.91 -14.20
N TYR A 71 4.98 15.23 -13.19
CA TYR A 71 5.05 13.77 -13.14
C TYR A 71 4.25 13.14 -11.99
N ALA A 72 3.70 13.91 -11.06
CA ALA A 72 2.76 13.31 -10.11
C ALA A 72 1.55 12.82 -10.89
N ILE A 73 1.19 11.56 -10.66
CA ILE A 73 -0.13 11.08 -11.02
C ILE A 73 -1.11 11.84 -10.13
N PRO A 74 -2.02 12.66 -10.67
CA PRO A 74 -2.96 13.38 -9.84
C PRO A 74 -3.77 12.40 -9.00
N ASP A 75 -4.05 12.77 -7.75
CA ASP A 75 -4.83 11.93 -6.84
C ASP A 75 -6.17 11.52 -7.45
N SER A 76 -6.74 12.34 -8.36
CA SER A 76 -7.94 12.00 -9.13
C SER A 76 -7.77 10.77 -10.02
N HIS A 77 -6.65 10.63 -10.73
CA HIS A 77 -6.36 9.47 -11.59
C HIS A 77 -6.10 8.22 -10.74
N THR A 78 -5.31 8.35 -9.68
CA THR A 78 -5.03 7.25 -8.74
C THR A 78 -6.31 6.76 -8.08
N ARG A 79 -7.17 7.70 -7.64
CA ARG A 79 -8.49 7.41 -7.06
C ARG A 79 -9.39 6.71 -8.06
N TYR A 80 -9.51 7.24 -9.28
CA TYR A 80 -10.30 6.58 -10.33
C TYR A 80 -9.83 5.13 -10.57
N GLY A 81 -8.52 4.90 -10.63
CA GLY A 81 -7.96 3.55 -10.78
C GLY A 81 -8.33 2.63 -9.62
N ALA A 82 -8.15 3.08 -8.38
CA ALA A 82 -8.50 2.31 -7.17
C ALA A 82 -10.00 2.03 -7.09
N THR A 83 -10.86 3.02 -7.39
CA THR A 83 -12.32 2.86 -7.43
C THR A 83 -12.70 1.82 -8.47
N LYS A 84 -12.17 1.94 -9.69
CA LYS A 84 -12.42 0.98 -10.77
C LYS A 84 -11.98 -0.43 -10.40
N GLU A 85 -10.83 -0.58 -9.73
CA GLU A 85 -10.36 -1.89 -9.27
C GLU A 85 -11.27 -2.47 -8.18
N PHE A 86 -11.67 -1.65 -7.20
CA PHE A 86 -12.55 -2.05 -6.11
C PHE A 86 -13.90 -2.57 -6.60
N PHE A 87 -14.59 -1.81 -7.47
CA PHE A 87 -15.89 -2.21 -8.00
C PHE A 87 -15.83 -3.38 -9.00
N ARG A 88 -14.66 -3.65 -9.60
CA ARG A 88 -14.48 -4.77 -10.56
C ARG A 88 -13.89 -6.01 -9.92
N ALA A 89 -13.43 -5.94 -8.68
CA ALA A 89 -12.91 -7.08 -7.96
C ALA A 89 -14.03 -8.13 -7.81
N LYS A 90 -13.79 -9.34 -8.30
CA LYS A 90 -14.67 -10.49 -8.17
C LYS A 90 -13.83 -11.67 -7.69
N MET A 91 -14.34 -12.40 -6.71
CA MET A 91 -13.75 -13.62 -6.22
C MET A 91 -14.17 -14.78 -7.13
N THR A 92 -13.21 -15.63 -7.50
CA THR A 92 -13.47 -16.81 -8.31
C THR A 92 -14.01 -17.96 -7.45
N GLU A 93 -14.88 -18.79 -8.00
CA GLU A 93 -15.42 -19.97 -7.32
C GLU A 93 -14.29 -20.89 -6.81
N GLY A 94 -14.35 -21.29 -5.54
CA GLY A 94 -13.33 -22.15 -4.90
C GLY A 94 -12.00 -21.48 -4.52
N SER A 95 -11.80 -20.19 -4.83
CA SER A 95 -10.61 -19.45 -4.37
C SER A 95 -10.70 -19.02 -2.91
N SER A 96 -9.56 -18.60 -2.32
CA SER A 96 -9.48 -18.24 -0.90
C SER A 96 -10.24 -16.95 -0.59
N VAL A 97 -11.20 -17.05 0.33
CA VAL A 97 -11.90 -15.88 0.89
C VAL A 97 -10.95 -14.94 1.61
N GLN A 98 -9.97 -15.49 2.35
CA GLN A 98 -9.03 -14.68 3.10
C GLN A 98 -8.17 -13.81 2.17
N GLU A 99 -7.66 -14.37 1.08
CA GLU A 99 -6.87 -13.62 0.09
C GLU A 99 -7.71 -12.51 -0.56
N HIS A 100 -8.93 -12.84 -0.97
CA HIS A 100 -9.85 -11.86 -1.54
C HIS A 100 -10.22 -10.76 -0.54
N GLY A 101 -10.50 -11.13 0.72
CA GLY A 101 -10.81 -10.18 1.80
C GLY A 101 -9.68 -9.20 2.07
N VAL A 102 -8.43 -9.69 2.14
CA VAL A 102 -7.25 -8.83 2.30
C VAL A 102 -7.10 -7.86 1.13
N LYS A 103 -7.34 -8.33 -0.11
CA LYS A 103 -7.34 -7.46 -1.29
C LYS A 103 -8.39 -6.36 -1.18
N MET A 104 -9.63 -6.70 -0.82
CA MET A 104 -10.73 -5.74 -0.66
C MET A 104 -10.43 -4.71 0.44
N LEU A 105 -9.87 -5.15 1.57
CA LEU A 105 -9.46 -4.27 2.66
C LEU A 105 -8.38 -3.28 2.21
N SER A 106 -7.36 -3.74 1.49
CA SER A 106 -6.28 -2.87 0.98
C SER A 106 -6.80 -1.80 0.01
N LEU A 107 -7.78 -2.15 -0.84
CA LEU A 107 -8.42 -1.21 -1.77
C LEU A 107 -9.28 -0.20 -1.03
N MET A 108 -9.99 -0.61 0.02
CA MET A 108 -10.74 0.30 0.90
C MET A 108 -9.80 1.29 1.60
N GLU A 109 -8.71 0.83 2.21
CA GLU A 109 -7.73 1.71 2.86
C GLU A 109 -7.16 2.74 1.89
N LYS A 110 -6.76 2.28 0.70
CA LYS A 110 -6.28 3.16 -0.37
C LYS A 110 -7.33 4.20 -0.80
N LEU A 111 -8.60 3.82 -0.86
CA LEU A 111 -9.69 4.74 -1.19
C LEU A 111 -9.97 5.75 -0.07
N LYS A 112 -9.81 5.36 1.20
CA LYS A 112 -9.89 6.27 2.35
C LYS A 112 -8.75 7.29 2.33
N ASP A 113 -7.52 6.86 2.06
CA ASP A 113 -6.35 7.73 1.93
C ASP A 113 -6.51 8.76 0.81
N LEU A 114 -7.12 8.34 -0.31
CA LEU A 114 -7.44 9.19 -1.46
C LEU A 114 -8.72 10.02 -1.26
N LYS A 115 -9.32 10.00 -0.07
CA LYS A 115 -10.54 10.72 0.30
C LYS A 115 -11.67 10.52 -0.72
N ALA A 116 -11.91 9.26 -1.09
CA ALA A 116 -12.92 8.91 -2.08
C ALA A 116 -14.36 9.20 -1.62
N GLY A 117 -14.59 9.36 -0.32
CA GLY A 117 -15.90 9.74 0.23
C GLY A 117 -16.94 8.62 0.21
N LEU A 118 -16.52 7.36 0.16
CA LEU A 118 -17.43 6.21 0.25
C LEU A 118 -17.74 5.89 1.72
N GLU A 119 -18.99 5.54 1.99
CA GLU A 119 -19.47 5.13 3.30
C GLU A 119 -19.16 3.65 3.57
N ASN A 120 -19.16 3.25 4.85
CA ASN A 120 -18.86 1.87 5.25
C ASN A 120 -19.77 0.85 4.55
N ASP A 121 -21.06 1.17 4.45
CA ASP A 121 -22.07 0.32 3.83
C ASP A 121 -21.79 0.08 2.35
N THR A 122 -21.30 1.10 1.63
CA THR A 122 -20.89 0.94 0.22
C THR A 122 -19.75 -0.07 0.07
N TYR A 123 -18.79 -0.07 1.00
CA TYR A 123 -17.70 -1.06 0.94
C TYR A 123 -18.22 -2.48 1.23
N ILE A 124 -19.12 -2.63 2.20
CA ILE A 124 -19.77 -3.90 2.52
C ILE A 124 -20.53 -4.43 1.31
N ASP A 125 -21.38 -3.60 0.70
CA ASP A 125 -22.18 -3.97 -0.47
C ASP A 125 -21.31 -4.46 -1.63
N VAL A 126 -20.21 -3.76 -1.90
CA VAL A 126 -19.29 -4.15 -2.99
C VAL A 126 -18.57 -5.46 -2.65
N ILE A 127 -18.19 -5.68 -1.38
CA ILE A 127 -17.60 -6.96 -0.94
C ILE A 127 -18.61 -8.09 -1.12
N LEU A 128 -19.85 -7.94 -0.66
CA LEU A 128 -20.89 -8.96 -0.83
C LEU A 128 -21.15 -9.26 -2.32
N GLN A 129 -21.26 -8.23 -3.15
CA GLN A 129 -21.43 -8.37 -4.60
C GLN A 129 -20.21 -9.00 -5.30
N SER A 130 -19.03 -8.98 -4.68
CA SER A 130 -17.82 -9.55 -5.24
C SER A 130 -17.71 -11.06 -5.06
N LEU A 131 -18.52 -11.64 -4.18
CA LEU A 131 -18.51 -13.08 -3.90
C LEU A 131 -19.13 -13.87 -5.05
N PRO A 132 -18.73 -15.15 -5.24
CA PRO A 132 -19.34 -16.01 -6.23
C PRO A 132 -20.68 -16.57 -5.73
N PRO A 133 -21.53 -17.13 -6.61
CA PRO A 133 -22.89 -17.54 -6.28
C PRO A 133 -23.00 -18.59 -5.15
N SER A 134 -21.95 -19.37 -4.89
CA SER A 134 -21.93 -20.31 -3.75
C SER A 134 -22.08 -19.64 -2.38
N TYR A 135 -21.87 -18.32 -2.30
CA TYR A 135 -22.03 -17.53 -1.07
C TYR A 135 -23.41 -16.86 -0.97
N ASP A 136 -24.32 -17.05 -1.93
CA ASP A 136 -25.69 -16.50 -1.87
C ASP A 136 -26.41 -16.80 -0.54
N PRO A 137 -26.32 -18.02 0.06
CA PRO A 137 -26.95 -18.28 1.35
C PRO A 137 -26.36 -17.43 2.49
N PHE A 138 -25.05 -17.12 2.44
CA PHE A 138 -24.43 -16.20 3.38
C PHE A 138 -24.96 -14.79 3.20
N ILE A 139 -25.05 -14.30 1.96
CA ILE A 139 -25.52 -12.94 1.65
C ILE A 139 -26.96 -12.75 2.13
N VAL A 140 -27.86 -13.70 1.86
CA VAL A 140 -29.25 -13.65 2.32
C VAL A 140 -29.30 -13.60 3.86
N ASN A 141 -28.53 -14.44 4.54
CA ASN A 141 -28.48 -14.43 6.00
C ASN A 141 -27.90 -13.13 6.57
N PHE A 142 -26.84 -12.59 5.94
CA PHE A 142 -26.24 -11.32 6.33
C PHE A 142 -27.21 -10.15 6.13
N ASN A 143 -27.97 -10.12 5.04
CA ASN A 143 -28.94 -9.04 4.81
C ASN A 143 -30.14 -9.08 5.79
N MET A 144 -30.50 -10.27 6.28
CA MET A 144 -31.60 -10.43 7.24
C MET A 144 -31.20 -10.19 8.70
N ASN A 145 -29.96 -10.57 9.05
CA ASN A 145 -29.50 -10.64 10.44
C ASN A 145 -28.24 -9.81 10.72
N GLY A 146 -27.70 -9.14 9.70
CA GLY A 146 -26.46 -8.37 9.76
C GLY A 146 -26.66 -7.14 10.63
N LEU A 147 -25.97 -7.12 11.77
CA LEU A 147 -25.77 -5.91 12.57
C LEU A 147 -24.91 -4.90 11.78
N GLU A 148 -24.74 -3.69 12.34
CA GLU A 148 -23.65 -2.82 11.92
C GLU A 148 -22.33 -3.59 12.05
N ASN A 149 -21.70 -3.92 10.92
CA ASN A 149 -20.47 -4.69 10.88
C ASN A 149 -19.36 -3.84 10.26
N SER A 150 -18.18 -3.90 10.86
CA SER A 150 -16.96 -3.46 10.19
C SER A 150 -16.59 -4.43 9.06
N ILE A 151 -15.83 -3.93 8.08
CA ILE A 151 -15.33 -4.77 6.98
C ILE A 151 -14.45 -5.92 7.50
N ASN A 152 -13.70 -5.71 8.58
CA ASN A 152 -12.89 -6.76 9.20
C ASN A 152 -13.77 -7.89 9.77
N GLU A 153 -14.87 -7.54 10.44
CA GLU A 153 -15.83 -8.53 10.94
C GLU A 153 -16.50 -9.29 9.80
N LEU A 154 -16.89 -8.58 8.73
CA LEU A 154 -17.44 -9.22 7.52
C LEU A 154 -16.46 -10.24 6.93
N ILE A 155 -15.18 -9.88 6.76
CA ILE A 155 -14.16 -10.79 6.24
C ILE A 155 -13.99 -12.01 7.17
N ASN A 156 -13.96 -11.81 8.49
CA ASN A 156 -13.85 -12.90 9.46
C ASN A 156 -15.07 -13.85 9.41
N MET A 157 -16.28 -13.32 9.23
CA MET A 157 -17.48 -14.13 9.07
C MET A 157 -17.45 -14.94 7.77
N LEU A 158 -17.00 -14.34 6.66
CA LEU A 158 -16.86 -15.03 5.38
C LEU A 158 -15.83 -16.16 5.45
N VAL A 159 -14.69 -15.95 6.12
CA VAL A 159 -13.65 -16.98 6.30
C VAL A 159 -14.19 -18.17 7.13
N GLN A 160 -14.96 -17.90 8.18
CA GLN A 160 -15.62 -18.95 8.95
C GLN A 160 -16.63 -19.73 8.10
N TYR A 161 -17.43 -19.01 7.30
CA TYR A 161 -18.41 -19.62 6.40
C TYR A 161 -17.74 -20.51 5.34
N GLU A 162 -16.62 -20.07 4.74
CA GLU A 162 -15.82 -20.88 3.82
C GLU A 162 -15.39 -22.22 4.45
N ALA A 163 -14.91 -22.19 5.70
CA ALA A 163 -14.52 -23.40 6.43
C ALA A 163 -15.70 -24.36 6.66
N MET A 164 -16.90 -23.82 6.94
CA MET A 164 -18.12 -24.61 7.11
C MET A 164 -18.54 -25.31 5.82
N ILE A 165 -18.53 -24.61 4.68
CA ILE A 165 -18.90 -25.20 3.37
C ILE A 165 -17.89 -26.27 2.94
N LYS A 166 -16.60 -26.05 3.17
CA LYS A 166 -15.56 -27.04 2.85
C LYS A 166 -15.75 -28.32 3.68
N LYS A 167 -16.08 -28.18 4.97
CA LYS A 167 -16.37 -29.32 5.86
C LYS A 167 -17.63 -30.08 5.46
N SER A 168 -18.71 -29.37 5.12
CA SER A 168 -19.97 -30.01 4.71
C SER A 168 -19.81 -30.77 3.38
N THR A 169 -19.10 -30.19 2.41
CA THR A 169 -18.80 -30.85 1.12
C THR A 169 -18.02 -32.15 1.32
N LEU A 170 -17.01 -32.15 2.21
CA LEU A 170 -16.25 -33.34 2.54
C LEU A 170 -17.11 -34.43 3.18
N SER A 171 -18.02 -34.05 4.10
CA SER A 171 -18.93 -35.01 4.76
C SER A 171 -19.92 -35.65 3.79
N VAL A 172 -20.44 -34.90 2.81
CA VAL A 172 -21.34 -35.43 1.76
C VAL A 172 -20.63 -36.42 0.84
N LEU A 173 -19.36 -36.17 0.49
CA LEU A 173 -18.56 -37.08 -0.34
C LEU A 173 -18.27 -38.42 0.36
N ILE A 174 -17.96 -38.39 1.67
CA ILE A 174 -17.72 -39.60 2.46
C ILE A 174 -19.00 -40.43 2.64
N GLY A 175 -20.16 -39.78 2.80
CA GLY A 175 -21.46 -40.45 2.89
C GLY A 175 -21.87 -41.18 1.60
N LYS A 176 -21.51 -40.65 0.43
CA LYS A 176 -21.77 -41.29 -0.89
C LYS A 176 -20.84 -42.46 -1.21
N ALA A 177 -19.61 -42.49 -0.68
CA ALA A 177 -18.69 -43.60 -0.89
C ALA A 177 -19.08 -44.88 -0.13
N SER A 178 -19.98 -44.78 0.86
CA SER A 178 -20.32 -45.88 1.78
C SER A 178 -21.51 -46.76 1.33
N THR A 179 -22.13 -46.48 0.18
CA THR A 179 -23.28 -47.26 -0.34
C THR A 179 -22.95 -48.01 -1.63
N SER A 180 -21.90 -48.83 -1.64
CA SER A 180 -21.70 -49.83 -2.71
C SER A 180 -21.03 -51.13 -2.22
N LYS A 181 -21.80 -52.01 -1.55
CA LYS A 181 -21.68 -53.50 -1.47
C LYS A 181 -22.58 -54.01 -0.34
N ALA A 182 -23.40 -55.05 -0.44
CA ALA A 182 -23.65 -56.03 -1.49
C ALA A 182 -25.09 -56.57 -1.32
N LYS A 183 -25.84 -56.73 -2.40
CA LYS A 183 -27.14 -57.43 -2.41
C LYS A 183 -26.99 -58.69 -3.25
N GLY A 184 -27.30 -59.84 -2.63
CA GLY A 184 -27.74 -61.04 -3.33
C GLY A 184 -26.84 -62.27 -3.23
N LYS A 185 -27.17 -63.17 -2.30
CA LYS A 185 -27.38 -64.60 -2.63
C LYS A 185 -28.19 -65.26 -1.50
N ARG A 186 -29.49 -65.48 -1.77
CA ARG A 186 -30.31 -66.51 -1.12
C ARG A 186 -30.59 -67.57 -2.18
N ALA A 187 -30.20 -68.80 -1.88
CA ALA A 187 -30.71 -70.06 -2.42
C ALA A 187 -30.36 -71.09 -1.33
N GLY A 188 -31.24 -71.96 -0.83
CA GLY A 188 -32.55 -72.38 -1.27
C GLY A 188 -32.61 -73.89 -1.07
N HIS A 189 -33.56 -74.34 -0.24
CA HIS A 189 -34.04 -75.71 0.02
C HIS A 189 -33.10 -76.76 0.64
#